data_AF-A0ABD2ZCM5-F1
#
_entry.id   AF-A0ABD2ZCM5-F1
#
_cell.length_a   1.000
_cell.length_b   1.000
_cell.length_c   1.000
_cell.angle_alpha   90.00
_cell.angle_beta   90.00
_cell.angle_gamma   90.00
#
_symmetry.space_group_name_H-M   'P 1'
#
loop_
_entity.id
_entity.type
_entity.pdbx_description
1 polymer ?
#
loop_
_entity_poly.entity_id
_entity_poly.type
_entity_poly.pdbx_seq_one_letter_code
_entity_poly.pdbx_strand_id
1 'polypeptide(L)'
;MYTNQQPPPLAEIKDISAHHRLPERRGFRDFSLTMGKTRKAPKFAVMKKMVTSKTIKKHREEVLNPNKKDLTKEKLPRNVPNVSSALFFKHNTALGPPYRILVDTNFINFSIQNKLDLEKGMMDCLYAKCTPCITDCVMAELEKLGQKYRVALRIAKDPRFERLPCTHKGTYADDCMVDRVTQHKCYIVATCDRDLKRRLRKVPGVPIMYITQHKYSIERLPEATIGGAPRF
;
A
#
# COMPACT_ATOMS: atom_id res chain seq x y z
N MET A 1 21.57 -56.42 -28.80
CA MET A 1 22.04 -55.76 -30.03
C MET A 1 21.47 -54.35 -30.06
N TYR A 2 22.37 -53.36 -30.14
CA TYR A 2 22.20 -51.94 -30.43
C TYR A 2 21.28 -51.05 -29.56
N THR A 3 21.89 -50.45 -28.56
CA THR A 3 21.64 -49.08 -28.07
C THR A 3 22.67 -48.13 -28.72
N ASN A 4 22.25 -46.96 -29.23
CA ASN A 4 23.00 -45.68 -29.17
C ASN A 4 22.36 -44.61 -30.07
N GLN A 5 22.06 -43.45 -29.50
CA GLN A 5 21.96 -42.18 -30.23
C GLN A 5 22.39 -41.01 -29.33
N GLN A 6 23.50 -40.38 -29.71
CA GLN A 6 23.92 -39.02 -29.40
C GLN A 6 24.75 -38.53 -30.60
N PRO A 7 24.64 -37.24 -30.98
CA PRO A 7 25.81 -36.53 -31.51
C PRO A 7 26.00 -35.08 -30.95
N PRO A 8 27.18 -34.46 -31.18
CA PRO A 8 27.73 -33.31 -30.45
C PRO A 8 27.54 -31.92 -31.14
N PRO A 9 27.92 -30.77 -30.51
CA PRO A 9 27.81 -29.44 -31.12
C PRO A 9 29.09 -28.97 -31.83
N LEU A 10 28.90 -28.16 -32.87
CA LEU A 10 29.90 -27.62 -33.81
C LEU A 10 30.34 -26.18 -33.46
N ALA A 11 31.61 -25.90 -33.76
CA ALA A 11 32.27 -24.59 -33.76
C ALA A 11 32.73 -24.20 -35.18
N GLU A 12 32.62 -22.89 -35.45
CA GLU A 12 33.45 -22.03 -36.34
C GLU A 12 33.58 -22.23 -37.86
N ILE A 13 33.94 -21.09 -38.50
CA ILE A 13 34.53 -20.81 -39.86
C ILE A 13 33.56 -19.94 -40.70
N LYS A 14 33.76 -18.62 -40.85
CA LYS A 14 34.78 -17.81 -41.58
C LYS A 14 34.35 -17.42 -43.01
N ASP A 15 34.57 -16.13 -43.28
CA ASP A 15 35.01 -15.48 -44.52
C ASP A 15 34.11 -15.49 -45.77
N ILE A 16 33.73 -14.28 -46.20
CA ILE A 16 33.50 -13.93 -47.61
C ILE A 16 34.37 -12.72 -47.96
N SER A 17 35.26 -12.94 -48.93
CA SER A 17 36.13 -11.99 -49.61
C SER A 17 35.50 -11.42 -50.89
N ALA A 18 36.01 -10.26 -51.37
CA ALA A 18 36.36 -9.91 -52.77
C ALA A 18 36.11 -8.40 -53.04
N HIS A 19 36.81 -7.63 -53.89
CA HIS A 19 38.16 -7.60 -54.49
C HIS A 19 38.22 -6.34 -55.42
N HIS A 20 39.43 -5.83 -55.73
CA HIS A 20 39.82 -4.85 -56.80
C HIS A 20 39.61 -3.34 -56.54
N ARG A 21 40.52 -2.38 -56.86
CA ARG A 21 41.57 -2.27 -57.91
C ARG A 21 42.62 -1.16 -57.51
N LEU A 22 43.78 -1.14 -58.19
CA LEU A 22 45.04 -0.37 -57.97
C LEU A 22 45.00 1.14 -58.43
N PRO A 23 46.14 1.88 -58.60
CA PRO A 23 46.82 2.79 -57.64
C PRO A 23 47.08 4.22 -58.20
N GLU A 24 47.50 5.23 -57.40
CA GLU A 24 48.46 6.27 -57.87
C GLU A 24 49.03 7.24 -56.80
N ARG A 25 50.37 7.31 -56.83
CA ARG A 25 51.38 8.34 -56.51
C ARG A 25 51.08 9.60 -55.65
N ARG A 26 51.97 9.72 -54.64
CA ARG A 26 52.74 10.90 -54.15
C ARG A 26 51.98 12.10 -53.57
N GLY A 27 52.17 12.29 -52.26
CA GLY A 27 51.96 13.57 -51.58
C GLY A 27 52.13 13.40 -50.08
N PHE A 28 53.31 13.75 -49.56
CA PHE A 28 53.64 13.70 -48.14
C PHE A 28 53.00 14.90 -47.43
N ARG A 29 52.01 14.68 -46.54
CA ARG A 29 51.83 15.37 -45.24
C ARG A 29 50.52 14.94 -44.55
N ASP A 30 50.68 14.69 -43.24
CA ASP A 30 49.66 14.66 -42.17
C ASP A 30 48.73 13.45 -42.04
N PHE A 31 49.33 12.30 -41.66
CA PHE A 31 48.61 11.23 -40.98
C PHE A 31 48.54 11.54 -39.47
N SER A 32 47.43 12.14 -39.03
CA SER A 32 47.07 12.12 -37.62
C SER A 32 46.78 10.67 -37.21
N LEU A 33 47.70 10.09 -36.45
CA LEU A 33 47.51 8.80 -35.81
C LEU A 33 46.34 8.90 -34.85
N THR A 34 45.23 8.27 -35.19
CA THR A 34 44.18 7.92 -34.24
C THR A 34 44.78 6.99 -33.19
N MET A 35 45.14 7.54 -32.03
CA MET A 35 45.59 6.75 -30.88
C MET A 35 44.48 5.77 -30.48
N GLY A 36 44.69 4.48 -30.74
CA GLY A 36 43.93 3.42 -30.08
C GLY A 36 44.08 3.57 -28.56
N LYS A 37 42.97 3.67 -27.83
CA LYS A 37 42.97 3.76 -26.36
C LYS A 37 43.82 2.64 -25.76
N THR A 38 44.82 3.02 -24.97
CA THR A 38 45.73 2.10 -24.27
C THR A 38 44.91 1.10 -23.44
N ARG A 39 45.08 -0.20 -23.69
CA ARG A 39 44.38 -1.25 -22.92
C ARG A 39 44.89 -1.20 -21.47
N LYS A 40 43.97 -1.06 -20.51
CA LYS A 40 44.30 -1.07 -19.08
C LYS A 40 44.96 -2.40 -18.73
N ALA A 41 46.20 -2.35 -18.24
CA ALA A 41 46.93 -3.53 -17.85
C ALA A 41 46.18 -4.31 -16.75
N PRO A 42 46.16 -5.65 -16.79
CA PRO A 42 45.57 -6.45 -15.73
C PRO A 42 46.29 -6.16 -14.41
N LYS A 43 45.51 -5.98 -13.33
CA LYS A 43 46.09 -5.79 -12.01
C LYS A 43 46.72 -7.11 -11.56
N PHE A 44 47.98 -7.07 -11.12
CA PHE A 44 48.63 -8.22 -10.51
C PHE A 44 47.98 -8.54 -9.15
N ALA A 45 47.82 -9.84 -8.84
CA ALA A 45 47.21 -10.35 -7.61
C ALA A 45 45.74 -9.94 -7.34
N VAL A 46 44.87 -9.99 -8.35
CA VAL A 46 43.42 -9.82 -8.15
C VAL A 46 42.84 -11.07 -7.48
N MET A 47 42.59 -10.98 -6.18
CA MET A 47 41.86 -12.00 -5.42
C MET A 47 40.35 -11.80 -5.52
N LYS A 48 39.61 -12.91 -5.48
CA LYS A 48 38.14 -12.90 -5.37
C LYS A 48 37.77 -12.22 -4.05
N LYS A 49 36.84 -11.25 -4.07
CA LYS A 49 36.39 -10.54 -2.86
C LYS A 49 35.78 -11.55 -1.87
N MET A 50 36.54 -11.91 -0.83
CA MET A 50 36.04 -12.67 0.30
C MET A 50 35.48 -11.74 1.37
N VAL A 51 34.47 -12.21 2.08
CA VAL A 51 33.89 -11.46 3.20
C VAL A 51 34.97 -11.29 4.28
N THR A 52 35.34 -10.05 4.55
CA THR A 52 36.38 -9.73 5.53
C THR A 52 35.89 -9.99 6.96
N SER A 53 36.81 -10.35 7.87
CA SER A 53 36.50 -10.52 9.29
C SER A 53 35.87 -9.27 9.92
N LYS A 54 36.20 -8.07 9.42
CA LYS A 54 35.59 -6.80 9.83
C LYS A 54 34.11 -6.68 9.44
N THR A 55 33.74 -7.12 8.23
CA THR A 55 32.33 -7.14 7.80
C THR A 55 31.50 -8.17 8.57
N ILE A 56 32.09 -9.31 8.94
CA ILE A 56 31.43 -10.32 9.78
C ILE A 56 31.23 -9.79 11.20
N LYS A 57 32.24 -9.09 11.76
CA LYS A 57 32.14 -8.46 13.09
C LYS A 57 31.07 -7.36 13.13
N LYS A 58 30.97 -6.50 12.10
CA LYS A 58 29.91 -5.48 12.02
C LYS A 58 28.51 -6.09 11.97
N HIS A 59 28.30 -7.08 11.12
CA HIS A 59 27.00 -7.77 11.04
C HIS A 59 26.69 -8.51 12.35
N ARG A 60 27.70 -9.11 13.00
CA ARG A 60 27.54 -9.69 14.34
C ARG A 60 27.21 -8.64 15.39
N GLU A 61 27.88 -7.49 15.42
CA GLU A 61 27.61 -6.41 16.36
C GLU A 61 26.23 -5.75 16.15
N GLU A 62 25.74 -5.68 14.91
CA GLU A 62 24.40 -5.17 14.57
C GLU A 62 23.28 -6.14 14.98
N VAL A 63 23.54 -7.45 14.92
CA VAL A 63 22.60 -8.51 15.31
C VAL A 63 22.66 -8.82 16.82
N LEU A 64 23.84 -8.73 17.45
CA LEU A 64 24.07 -9.09 18.86
C LEU A 64 23.97 -7.93 19.85
N ASN A 65 23.91 -6.67 19.42
CA ASN A 65 23.69 -5.53 20.33
C ASN A 65 22.25 -4.99 20.24
N PRO A 66 21.25 -5.63 20.87
CA PRO A 66 19.94 -5.02 21.05
C PRO A 66 20.03 -3.72 21.87
N ASN A 67 20.96 -3.64 22.83
CA ASN A 67 21.09 -2.53 23.77
C ASN A 67 21.53 -1.18 23.15
N LYS A 68 22.18 -1.18 21.97
CA LYS A 68 22.48 0.09 21.25
C LYS A 68 21.22 0.74 20.67
N LYS A 69 20.19 -0.04 20.36
CA LYS A 69 18.87 0.48 19.95
C LYS A 69 18.09 1.06 21.12
N ASP A 70 18.42 0.66 22.35
CA ASP A 70 17.71 1.13 23.54
C ASP A 70 18.28 2.47 24.05
N LEU A 71 19.60 2.67 23.98
CA LEU A 71 20.24 3.97 24.25
C LEU A 71 19.81 5.09 23.28
N THR A 72 19.46 4.75 22.04
CA THR A 72 18.89 5.71 21.08
C THR A 72 17.41 5.96 21.33
N LYS A 73 16.64 4.99 21.87
CA LYS A 73 15.24 5.19 22.29
C LYS A 73 15.11 6.11 23.49
N GLU A 74 16.04 6.05 24.46
CA GLU A 74 16.02 6.91 25.65
C GLU A 74 16.24 8.40 25.33
N LYS A 75 16.90 8.71 24.21
CA LYS A 75 17.10 10.08 23.73
C LYS A 75 15.99 10.60 22.81
N LEU A 76 14.98 9.79 22.49
CA LEU A 76 13.83 10.26 21.72
C LEU A 76 12.89 11.04 22.65
N PRO A 77 12.39 12.22 22.24
CA PRO A 77 11.40 12.93 23.03
C PRO A 77 10.18 12.03 23.24
N ARG A 78 9.66 12.01 24.46
CA ARG A 78 8.46 11.24 24.83
C ARG A 78 7.27 11.78 24.04
N ASN A 79 6.94 11.13 22.92
CA ASN A 79 5.76 11.47 22.13
C ASN A 79 4.53 10.92 22.85
N VAL A 80 4.00 11.69 23.81
CA VAL A 80 2.67 11.45 24.35
C VAL A 80 1.68 12.04 23.36
N PRO A 81 0.83 11.24 22.71
CA PRO A 81 -0.16 11.77 21.79
C PRO A 81 -1.11 12.70 22.54
N ASN A 82 -1.23 13.95 22.08
CA ASN A 82 -2.18 14.89 22.64
C ASN A 82 -3.62 14.42 22.33
N VAL A 83 -4.51 14.48 23.32
CA VAL A 83 -5.91 14.12 23.12
C VAL A 83 -6.56 15.25 22.31
N SER A 84 -7.21 14.88 21.19
CA SER A 84 -7.88 15.83 20.31
C SER A 84 -8.89 16.70 21.07
N SER A 85 -8.84 18.01 20.84
CA SER A 85 -9.75 19.01 21.42
C SER A 85 -11.22 18.81 21.04
N ALA A 86 -11.49 18.07 19.97
CA ALA A 86 -12.83 17.71 19.53
C ALA A 86 -13.56 16.74 20.48
N LEU A 87 -12.83 16.13 21.42
CA LEU A 87 -13.40 15.21 22.40
C LEU A 87 -13.72 15.94 23.70
N PHE A 88 -15.01 16.20 23.95
CA PHE A 88 -15.47 16.53 25.30
C PHE A 88 -15.73 15.21 26.06
N PHE A 89 -14.76 14.81 26.89
CA PHE A 89 -14.68 13.52 27.60
C PHE A 89 -14.65 12.27 26.70
N LYS A 90 -15.75 11.98 25.99
CA LYS A 90 -15.91 10.89 25.01
C LYS A 90 -16.81 11.27 23.83
N HIS A 91 -17.47 12.42 23.88
CA HIS A 91 -18.35 12.90 22.81
C HIS A 91 -17.55 13.75 21.84
N ASN A 92 -17.76 13.48 20.57
CA ASN A 92 -17.04 14.13 19.48
C ASN A 92 -17.91 15.25 18.93
N THR A 93 -17.65 16.48 19.37
CA THR A 93 -18.43 17.66 18.98
C THR A 93 -18.10 18.15 17.57
N ALA A 94 -17.05 17.59 16.94
CA ALA A 94 -16.64 17.94 15.57
C ALA A 94 -17.38 17.13 14.48
N LEU A 95 -18.24 16.18 14.86
CA LEU A 95 -19.08 15.45 13.91
C LEU A 95 -20.32 16.29 13.62
N GLY A 96 -20.21 17.21 12.65
CA GLY A 96 -21.34 17.96 12.11
C GLY A 96 -21.73 17.48 10.72
N PRO A 97 -23.00 17.66 10.29
CA PRO A 97 -23.39 17.44 8.90
C PRO A 97 -22.61 18.39 7.96
N PRO A 98 -22.07 17.92 6.82
CA PRO A 98 -22.22 16.58 6.23
C PRO A 98 -21.31 15.51 6.86
N TYR A 99 -21.89 14.36 7.19
CA TYR A 99 -21.13 13.25 7.77
C TYR A 99 -20.26 12.57 6.72
N ARG A 100 -18.96 12.40 7.04
CA ARG A 100 -18.01 11.66 6.22
C ARG A 100 -17.92 10.22 6.70
N ILE A 101 -18.22 9.28 5.82
CA ILE A 101 -18.30 7.86 6.17
C ILE A 101 -17.21 7.10 5.42
N LEU A 102 -16.24 6.53 6.14
CA LEU A 102 -15.27 5.61 5.56
C LEU A 102 -15.92 4.26 5.30
N VAL A 103 -15.89 3.83 4.04
CA VAL A 103 -16.51 2.59 3.60
C VAL A 103 -15.47 1.49 3.41
N ASP A 104 -15.76 0.32 3.96
CA ASP A 104 -14.95 -0.89 3.87
C ASP A 104 -15.43 -1.85 2.75
N THR A 105 -14.56 -2.74 2.27
CA THR A 105 -14.88 -3.68 1.17
C THR A 105 -15.99 -4.65 1.54
N ASN A 106 -15.91 -5.22 2.74
CA ASN A 106 -16.91 -6.16 3.25
C ASN A 106 -18.28 -5.49 3.42
N PHE A 107 -18.31 -4.23 3.84
CA PHE A 107 -19.56 -3.46 3.96
C PHE A 107 -20.26 -3.27 2.60
N ILE A 108 -19.49 -2.99 1.54
CA ILE A 108 -20.04 -2.88 0.18
C ILE A 108 -20.61 -4.23 -0.27
N ASN A 109 -19.89 -5.32 -0.02
CA ASN A 109 -20.32 -6.66 -0.39
C ASN A 109 -21.64 -7.05 0.30
N PHE A 110 -21.75 -6.80 1.61
CA PHE A 110 -22.98 -7.05 2.35
C PHE A 110 -24.13 -6.12 1.92
N SER A 111 -23.83 -4.88 1.53
CA SER A 111 -24.86 -3.95 1.03
C SER A 111 -25.45 -4.45 -0.29
N ILE A 112 -24.62 -4.96 -1.19
CA ILE A 112 -25.07 -5.53 -2.48
C ILE A 112 -25.90 -6.80 -2.25
N GLN A 113 -25.46 -7.69 -1.36
CA GLN A 113 -26.21 -8.91 -1.03
C GLN A 113 -27.61 -8.59 -0.47
N ASN A 114 -27.71 -7.56 0.37
CA ASN A 114 -28.97 -7.12 0.95
C ASN A 114 -29.77 -6.17 0.04
N LYS A 115 -29.28 -5.86 -1.17
CA LYS A 115 -29.88 -4.93 -2.14
C LYS A 115 -30.13 -3.54 -1.57
N LEU A 116 -29.19 -3.05 -0.75
CA LEU A 116 -29.25 -1.73 -0.15
C LEU A 116 -28.48 -0.72 -1.01
N ASP A 117 -29.09 0.44 -1.22
CA ASP A 117 -28.43 1.59 -1.82
C ASP A 117 -27.61 2.29 -0.73
N LEU A 118 -26.28 2.37 -0.92
CA LEU A 118 -25.33 2.85 0.08
C LEU A 118 -25.63 4.28 0.53
N GLU A 119 -25.89 5.18 -0.43
CA GLU A 119 -26.12 6.60 -0.12
C GLU A 119 -27.46 6.80 0.60
N LYS A 120 -28.53 6.21 0.07
CA LYS A 120 -29.88 6.30 0.68
C LYS A 120 -29.92 5.66 2.05
N GLY A 121 -29.38 4.46 2.19
CA GLY A 121 -29.35 3.76 3.47
C GLY A 121 -28.57 4.53 4.53
N MET A 122 -27.49 5.22 4.16
CA MET A 122 -26.74 6.08 5.09
C MET A 122 -27.55 7.30 5.51
N MET A 123 -28.20 7.97 4.56
CA MET A 123 -29.07 9.12 4.85
C MET A 123 -30.27 8.73 5.74
N ASP A 124 -30.89 7.57 5.49
CA ASP A 124 -32.01 7.06 6.27
C ASP A 124 -31.61 6.70 7.71
N CYS A 125 -30.35 6.27 7.91
CA CYS A 125 -29.81 5.91 9.24
C CYS A 125 -29.43 7.13 10.08
N LEU A 126 -28.83 8.14 9.44
CA LEU A 126 -28.29 9.33 10.13
C LEU A 126 -29.19 10.55 10.07
N TYR A 127 -30.27 10.52 9.28
CA TYR A 127 -31.18 11.63 9.02
C TYR A 127 -30.48 12.93 8.60
N ALA A 128 -29.32 12.80 7.95
CA ALA A 128 -28.46 13.91 7.56
C ALA A 128 -27.73 13.61 6.25
N LYS A 129 -27.21 14.66 5.61
CA LYS A 129 -26.41 14.51 4.39
C LYS A 129 -25.13 13.73 4.68
N CYS A 130 -24.93 12.65 3.95
CA CYS A 130 -23.78 11.76 4.09
C CYS A 130 -22.93 11.81 2.83
N THR A 131 -21.61 11.88 3.01
CA THR A 131 -20.63 11.75 1.94
C THR A 131 -19.84 10.48 2.19
N PRO A 132 -20.08 9.41 1.41
CA PRO A 132 -19.32 8.19 1.55
C PRO A 132 -17.92 8.39 0.95
N CYS A 133 -16.91 7.98 1.69
CA CYS A 133 -15.50 8.11 1.34
C CYS A 133 -14.87 6.73 1.23
N ILE A 134 -14.14 6.49 0.14
CA ILE A 134 -13.41 5.24 -0.12
C ILE A 134 -11.92 5.54 -0.12
N THR A 135 -11.14 4.71 0.56
CA THR A 135 -9.66 4.84 0.53
C THR A 135 -9.08 4.04 -0.62
N ASP A 136 -7.92 4.47 -1.14
CA ASP A 136 -7.27 3.76 -2.24
C ASP A 136 -6.92 2.30 -1.89
N CYS A 137 -6.68 1.98 -0.61
CA CYS A 137 -6.43 0.60 -0.19
C CYS A 137 -7.67 -0.29 -0.26
N VAL A 138 -8.83 0.21 0.17
CA VAL A 138 -10.12 -0.48 -0.01
C VAL A 138 -10.39 -0.69 -1.50
N MET A 139 -10.06 0.31 -2.32
CA MET A 139 -10.19 0.20 -3.77
C MET A 139 -9.27 -0.88 -4.35
N ALA A 140 -8.02 -0.94 -3.91
CA ALA A 140 -7.06 -1.96 -4.33
C ALA A 140 -7.46 -3.36 -3.86
N GLU A 141 -8.07 -3.50 -2.67
CA GLU A 141 -8.63 -4.77 -2.20
C GLU A 141 -9.79 -5.25 -3.08
N LEU A 142 -10.72 -4.35 -3.45
CA LEU A 142 -11.81 -4.69 -4.38
C LEU A 142 -11.30 -5.14 -5.76
N GLU A 143 -10.23 -4.53 -6.26
CA GLU A 143 -9.61 -4.93 -7.53
C GLU A 143 -8.96 -6.32 -7.45
N LYS A 144 -8.38 -6.68 -6.30
CA LYS A 144 -7.79 -8.01 -6.05
C LYS A 144 -8.82 -9.12 -5.96
N LEU A 145 -10.02 -8.83 -5.45
CA LEU A 145 -11.11 -9.80 -5.33
C LEU A 145 -11.67 -10.25 -6.70
N GLY A 146 -11.31 -9.55 -7.78
CA GLY A 146 -11.51 -9.99 -9.17
C GLY A 146 -12.93 -9.85 -9.70
N GLN A 147 -13.26 -10.65 -10.73
CA GLN A 147 -14.49 -10.47 -11.53
C GLN A 147 -15.79 -10.70 -10.75
N LYS A 148 -15.77 -11.50 -9.69
CA LYS A 148 -16.96 -11.78 -8.85
C LYS A 148 -17.54 -10.50 -8.23
N TYR A 149 -16.69 -9.50 -7.97
CA TYR A 149 -17.05 -8.25 -7.32
C TYR A 149 -17.08 -7.07 -8.28
N ARG A 150 -17.25 -7.30 -9.59
CA ARG A 150 -17.32 -6.24 -10.61
C ARG A 150 -18.43 -5.22 -10.35
N VAL A 151 -19.55 -5.64 -9.76
CA VAL A 151 -20.65 -4.74 -9.38
C VAL A 151 -20.20 -3.80 -8.24
N ALA A 152 -19.53 -4.34 -7.22
CA ALA A 152 -18.96 -3.55 -6.13
C ALA A 152 -17.92 -2.54 -6.64
N LEU A 153 -17.07 -2.95 -7.58
CA LEU A 153 -16.08 -2.07 -8.20
C LEU A 153 -16.74 -0.91 -8.97
N ARG A 154 -17.86 -1.15 -9.66
CA ARG A 154 -18.59 -0.07 -10.36
C ARG A 154 -19.17 0.93 -9.37
N ILE A 155 -19.82 0.44 -8.32
CA ILE A 155 -20.40 1.28 -7.26
C ILE A 155 -19.30 2.11 -6.58
N ALA A 156 -18.17 1.50 -6.23
CA ALA A 156 -17.04 2.20 -5.63
C ALA A 156 -16.39 3.26 -6.55
N LYS A 157 -16.58 3.15 -7.88
CA LYS A 157 -16.09 4.13 -8.85
C LYS A 157 -17.08 5.27 -9.12
N ASP A 158 -18.29 5.21 -8.57
CA ASP A 158 -19.30 6.24 -8.80
C ASP A 158 -18.86 7.60 -8.23
N PRO A 159 -19.18 8.72 -8.90
CA PRO A 159 -18.73 10.06 -8.51
C PRO A 159 -19.35 10.55 -7.19
N ARG A 160 -20.33 9.83 -6.66
CA ARG A 160 -20.94 10.11 -5.35
C ARG A 160 -20.02 9.74 -4.19
N PHE A 161 -19.04 8.87 -4.44
CA PHE A 161 -18.04 8.49 -3.46
C PHE A 161 -16.82 9.41 -3.57
N GLU A 162 -16.42 9.99 -2.45
CA GLU A 162 -15.18 10.75 -2.35
C GLU A 162 -14.00 9.77 -2.23
N ARG A 163 -12.98 9.93 -3.07
CA ARG A 163 -11.76 9.10 -2.97
C ARG A 163 -10.73 9.78 -2.09
N LEU A 164 -10.26 9.04 -1.10
CA LEU A 164 -9.24 9.50 -0.16
C LEU A 164 -7.90 8.83 -0.46
N PRO A 165 -6.88 9.62 -0.86
CA PRO A 165 -5.57 9.06 -1.14
C PRO A 165 -4.91 8.56 0.15
N CYS A 166 -4.19 7.45 0.04
CA CYS A 166 -3.48 6.86 1.17
C CYS A 166 -1.97 6.77 0.92
N THR A 167 -1.17 7.14 1.91
CA THR A 167 0.30 7.25 1.81
C THR A 167 1.01 6.15 2.60
N HIS A 168 0.64 4.89 2.38
CA HIS A 168 1.28 3.76 3.06
C HIS A 168 1.66 2.67 2.06
N LYS A 169 2.64 1.85 2.45
CA LYS A 169 3.13 0.74 1.63
C LYS A 169 2.33 -0.51 1.99
N GLY A 170 1.67 -1.10 1.00
CA GLY A 170 0.79 -2.25 1.18
C GLY A 170 -0.67 -1.88 1.03
N THR A 171 -1.54 -2.89 1.02
CA THR A 171 -2.98 -2.74 0.81
C THR A 171 -3.76 -3.34 1.97
N TYR A 172 -3.32 -3.08 3.21
CA TYR A 172 -4.05 -3.52 4.39
C TYR A 172 -5.03 -2.38 4.76
N ALA A 173 -6.27 -2.46 4.27
CA ALA A 173 -7.25 -1.40 4.47
C ALA A 173 -7.60 -1.19 5.95
N ASP A 174 -7.65 -2.28 6.72
CA ASP A 174 -7.88 -2.29 8.15
C ASP A 174 -6.99 -1.33 8.94
N ASP A 175 -5.68 -1.46 8.76
CA ASP A 175 -4.69 -0.65 9.49
C ASP A 175 -4.75 0.81 9.02
N CYS A 176 -4.93 1.02 7.70
CA CYS A 176 -5.15 2.35 7.15
C CYS A 176 -6.38 3.05 7.75
N MET A 177 -7.49 2.32 7.93
CA MET A 177 -8.71 2.87 8.50
C MET A 177 -8.49 3.23 9.97
N VAL A 178 -7.88 2.34 10.75
CA VAL A 178 -7.60 2.59 12.17
C VAL A 178 -6.68 3.79 12.34
N ASP A 179 -5.60 3.88 11.56
CA ASP A 179 -4.65 5.00 11.63
C ASP A 179 -5.30 6.32 11.25
N ARG A 180 -6.05 6.35 10.14
CA ARG A 180 -6.75 7.56 9.67
C ARG A 180 -7.74 8.08 10.70
N VAL A 181 -8.53 7.18 11.29
CA VAL A 181 -9.54 7.51 12.29
C VAL A 181 -8.91 7.94 13.62
N THR A 182 -7.75 7.36 13.96
CA THR A 182 -7.01 7.74 15.17
C THR A 182 -6.44 9.15 15.05
N GLN A 183 -5.92 9.50 13.87
CA GLN A 183 -5.41 10.84 13.56
C GLN A 183 -6.55 11.87 13.44
N HIS A 184 -7.58 11.53 12.68
CA HIS A 184 -8.71 12.39 12.38
C HIS A 184 -10.00 11.73 12.85
N LYS A 185 -10.53 12.21 13.98
CA LYS A 185 -11.75 11.67 14.58
C LYS A 185 -13.02 12.14 13.86
N CYS A 186 -12.94 12.78 12.71
CA CYS A 186 -14.09 13.34 11.98
C CYS A 186 -14.77 12.34 11.01
N TYR A 187 -14.55 11.04 11.19
CA TYR A 187 -15.08 10.00 10.32
C TYR A 187 -15.98 9.02 11.07
N ILE A 188 -17.05 8.59 10.41
CA ILE A 188 -17.84 7.41 10.76
C ILE A 188 -17.26 6.23 9.99
N VAL A 189 -17.12 5.07 10.62
CA VAL A 189 -16.60 3.88 9.91
C VAL A 189 -17.73 2.91 9.63
N ALA A 190 -17.93 2.57 8.36
CA ALA A 190 -18.88 1.57 7.90
C ALA A 190 -18.17 0.22 7.67
N THR A 191 -18.30 -0.69 8.62
CA THR A 191 -17.70 -2.03 8.53
C THR A 191 -18.60 -3.09 9.15
N CYS A 192 -18.55 -4.29 8.59
CA CYS A 192 -19.18 -5.48 9.15
C CYS A 192 -18.20 -6.37 9.92
N ASP A 193 -16.91 -6.07 9.89
CA ASP A 193 -15.87 -6.98 10.37
C ASP A 193 -15.74 -6.95 11.89
N ARG A 194 -15.74 -8.14 12.49
CA ARG A 194 -15.73 -8.27 13.96
C ARG A 194 -14.42 -7.77 14.56
N ASP A 195 -13.28 -8.07 13.92
CA ASP A 195 -11.96 -7.71 14.40
C ASP A 195 -11.67 -6.22 14.21
N LEU A 196 -12.07 -5.64 13.07
CA LEU A 196 -11.96 -4.20 12.84
C LEU A 196 -12.85 -3.43 13.82
N LYS A 197 -14.10 -3.86 14.04
CA LYS A 197 -14.98 -3.28 15.08
C LYS A 197 -14.33 -3.34 16.46
N ARG A 198 -13.72 -4.47 16.85
CA ARG A 198 -13.05 -4.59 18.15
C ARG A 198 -11.89 -3.58 18.28
N ARG A 199 -11.12 -3.34 17.21
CA ARG A 199 -10.05 -2.32 17.18
C ARG A 199 -10.61 -0.90 17.27
N LEU A 200 -11.61 -0.57 16.46
CA LEU A 200 -12.25 0.76 16.46
C LEU A 200 -12.94 1.08 17.79
N ARG A 201 -13.48 0.08 18.48
CA ARG A 201 -14.07 0.27 19.82
C ARG A 201 -13.07 0.74 20.88
N LYS A 202 -11.76 0.53 20.68
CA LYS A 202 -10.72 1.05 21.57
C LYS A 202 -10.48 2.55 21.37
N VAL A 203 -10.82 3.08 20.19
CA VAL A 203 -10.69 4.51 19.87
C VAL A 203 -11.97 5.22 20.34
N PRO A 204 -11.88 6.18 21.28
CA PRO A 204 -13.06 6.93 21.73
C PRO A 204 -13.50 7.97 20.69
N GLY A 205 -14.81 8.21 20.60
CA GLY A 205 -15.41 9.24 19.75
C GLY A 205 -15.61 8.88 18.28
N VAL A 206 -15.40 7.60 17.92
CA VAL A 206 -15.60 7.07 16.57
C VAL A 206 -16.88 6.26 16.53
N PRO A 207 -17.89 6.70 15.76
CA PRO A 207 -19.11 5.93 15.54
C PRO A 207 -18.88 4.84 14.49
N ILE A 208 -19.54 3.70 14.68
CA ILE A 208 -19.39 2.52 13.84
C ILE A 208 -20.74 2.17 13.24
N MET A 209 -20.83 2.19 11.92
CA MET A 209 -22.02 1.78 11.18
C MET A 209 -21.88 0.33 10.70
N TYR A 210 -22.95 -0.44 10.82
CA TYR A 210 -23.02 -1.83 10.40
C TYR A 210 -24.40 -2.17 9.83
N ILE A 211 -24.51 -3.35 9.20
CA ILE A 211 -25.74 -3.82 8.58
C ILE A 211 -26.40 -4.88 9.48
N THR A 212 -27.69 -4.71 9.77
CA THR A 212 -28.53 -5.69 10.47
C THR A 212 -29.91 -5.76 9.83
N GLN A 213 -30.39 -6.97 9.54
CA GLN A 213 -31.78 -7.20 9.07
C GLN A 213 -32.21 -6.26 7.94
N HIS A 214 -31.37 -6.10 6.90
CA HIS A 214 -31.61 -5.20 5.76
C HIS A 214 -31.70 -3.70 6.10
N LYS A 215 -31.19 -3.26 7.24
CA LYS A 215 -31.07 -1.84 7.60
C LYS A 215 -29.66 -1.53 8.07
N TYR A 216 -29.25 -0.27 7.90
CA TYR A 216 -28.04 0.23 8.54
C TYR A 216 -28.37 0.62 9.98
N SER A 217 -27.41 0.37 10.86
CA SER A 217 -27.50 0.69 12.27
C SER A 217 -26.16 1.24 12.73
N ILE A 218 -26.21 2.16 13.70
CA ILE A 218 -25.02 2.88 14.16
C ILE A 218 -24.79 2.65 15.64
N GLU A 219 -23.55 2.33 16.00
CA GLU A 219 -23.05 2.24 17.37
C GLU A 219 -22.36 3.57 17.73
N ARG A 220 -22.52 4.02 18.99
CA ARG A 220 -21.75 5.12 19.61
C ARG A 220 -21.96 6.53 19.04
N LEU A 221 -23.07 6.80 18.34
CA LEU A 221 -23.44 8.17 18.01
C LEU A 221 -24.34 8.74 19.13
N PRO A 222 -23.91 9.78 19.88
CA PRO A 222 -24.72 10.33 20.96
C PRO A 222 -26.04 10.94 20.48
N GLU A 223 -26.11 11.47 19.25
CA GLU A 223 -27.31 12.12 18.71
C GLU A 223 -28.33 11.13 18.11
N ALA A 224 -27.89 10.03 17.49
CA ALA A 224 -28.82 9.08 16.85
C ALA A 224 -29.50 8.13 17.85
N THR A 225 -28.96 7.97 19.06
CA THR A 225 -29.56 7.10 20.09
C THR A 225 -30.83 7.70 20.71
N ILE A 226 -31.15 8.99 20.47
CA ILE A 226 -32.38 9.61 20.98
C ILE A 226 -33.65 9.03 20.30
N GLY A 227 -33.53 8.34 19.15
CA GLY A 227 -34.66 7.76 18.42
C GLY A 227 -34.77 6.23 18.42
N GLY A 228 -33.85 5.51 19.07
CA GLY A 228 -33.80 4.04 19.02
C GLY A 228 -33.46 3.43 20.36
N ALA A 229 -34.49 2.96 21.07
CA ALA A 229 -34.33 2.28 22.35
C ALA A 229 -33.31 1.12 22.26
N PRO A 230 -32.41 0.97 23.25
CA PRO A 230 -31.53 -0.19 23.32
C PRO A 230 -32.39 -1.44 23.54
N ARG A 231 -32.40 -2.36 22.59
CA ARG A 231 -32.93 -3.71 22.83
C ARG A 231 -31.83 -4.50 23.52
N PHE A 232 -32.13 -4.88 24.77
CA PHE A 232 -31.36 -5.82 25.59
C PHE A 232 -31.22 -7.17 24.90
#